data_AF-A0AAU6HFE6-F1
#
_entry.id   AF-A0AAU6HFE6-F1
#
_cell.length_a   1.000
_cell.length_b   1.000
_cell.length_c   1.000
_cell.angle_alpha   90.00
_cell.angle_beta   90.00
_cell.angle_gamma   90.00
#
_symmetry.space_group_name_H-M   'P 1'
#
loop_
_entity.id
_entity.type
_entity.pdbx_description
1 polymer ?
#
loop_
_entity_poly.entity_id
_entity_poly.type
_entity_poly.pdbx_seq_one_letter_code
_entity_poly.pdbx_strand_id
1 'polypeptide(L)'
;MPKIPKGRRVGQAAVNALRTLLEEHDHIVQEISGQNDFGEDFYVTFTDDGDVTSDTIKVQVKGGDSWRRGNGYAVPVDRHRDTWSEGNIPVYCVVYDPSNKNLCWANATQQLRRFGSFNAPRFIGISPNAVLDDTTMDSFVAQARRYVGRYRGRQAVLTHLGEMSGTEFDPADHVLHFVNGDDDDLIFWKRPGDAVATLLLSAQEWEPAWVTLESLMRSELSMPEDWKGPGTLDPDLWTAEDLGLSRSEIMWAAACFASTRQADESPGDEIVECEGCPSCTGEEPKEHGRIEADVIHAYVLARILDRIDTEPDLVLRSVHAMRTESSLEPDIVAELGSLETDPRVVRQVNRLSRATVETVDDLEPEAYRLAILYLIHRIYVGGPSLPLDEQVRIVWRIPEPTTPVSRPR
;
A
#
# COMPACT_ATOMS: atom_id res chain seq x y z
N MET A 1 -35.25 -10.91 -37.17
CA MET A 1 -34.79 -9.51 -37.02
C MET A 1 -33.68 -9.45 -35.96
N PRO A 2 -32.55 -8.80 -36.22
CA PRO A 2 -31.51 -8.60 -35.21
C PRO A 2 -32.08 -7.78 -34.05
N LYS A 3 -31.89 -8.26 -32.82
CA LYS A 3 -32.35 -7.56 -31.61
C LYS A 3 -31.27 -6.58 -31.16
N ILE A 4 -31.63 -5.33 -30.92
CA ILE A 4 -30.74 -4.35 -30.30
C ILE A 4 -30.45 -4.82 -28.86
N PRO A 5 -29.18 -4.92 -28.43
CA PRO A 5 -28.85 -5.32 -27.06
C PRO A 5 -29.48 -4.37 -26.03
N LYS A 6 -30.09 -4.93 -24.98
CA LYS A 6 -30.85 -4.17 -23.96
C LYS A 6 -30.02 -3.14 -23.14
N GLY A 7 -28.69 -3.13 -23.27
CA GLY A 7 -27.79 -2.16 -22.61
C GLY A 7 -27.11 -1.16 -23.56
N ARG A 8 -27.28 -1.29 -24.88
CA ARG A 8 -26.49 -0.51 -25.86
C ARG A 8 -26.63 1.00 -25.67
N ARG A 9 -27.84 1.49 -25.41
CA ARG A 9 -28.10 2.93 -25.23
C ARG A 9 -27.40 3.50 -24.00
N VAL A 10 -27.38 2.73 -22.90
CA VAL A 10 -26.77 3.16 -21.64
C VAL A 10 -25.25 3.07 -21.71
N GLY A 11 -24.71 2.03 -22.35
CA GLY A 11 -23.28 1.94 -22.65
C GLY A 11 -22.78 3.11 -23.50
N GLN A 12 -23.50 3.45 -24.58
CA GLN A 12 -23.11 4.60 -25.41
C GLN A 12 -23.21 5.93 -24.64
N ALA A 13 -24.22 6.10 -23.78
CA ALA A 13 -24.34 7.28 -22.94
C ALA A 13 -23.15 7.42 -21.98
N ALA A 14 -22.67 6.31 -21.42
CA ALA A 14 -21.49 6.29 -20.56
C ALA A 14 -20.22 6.71 -21.30
N VAL A 15 -20.00 6.13 -22.49
CA VAL A 15 -18.87 6.45 -23.38
C VAL A 15 -18.89 7.95 -23.72
N ASN A 16 -20.05 8.47 -24.14
CA ASN A 16 -20.16 9.88 -24.50
C ASN A 16 -19.95 10.80 -23.29
N ALA A 17 -20.49 10.46 -22.11
CA ALA A 17 -20.31 11.26 -20.90
C ALA A 17 -18.83 11.38 -20.51
N LEU A 18 -18.10 10.27 -20.53
CA LEU A 18 -16.67 10.29 -20.22
C LEU A 18 -15.86 11.06 -21.29
N ARG A 19 -16.17 10.87 -22.57
CA ARG A 19 -15.52 11.61 -23.66
C ARG A 19 -15.69 13.11 -23.48
N THR A 20 -16.93 13.57 -23.31
CA THR A 20 -17.23 14.99 -23.15
C THR A 20 -16.47 15.57 -21.98
N LEU A 21 -16.49 14.91 -20.82
CA LEU A 21 -15.76 15.39 -19.65
C LEU A 21 -14.25 15.48 -19.89
N LEU A 22 -13.63 14.48 -20.53
CA LEU A 22 -12.18 14.53 -20.81
C LEU A 22 -11.80 15.60 -21.84
N GLU A 23 -12.60 15.77 -22.90
CA GLU A 23 -12.36 16.76 -23.95
C GLU A 23 -12.63 18.20 -23.45
N GLU A 24 -13.56 18.40 -22.53
CA GLU A 24 -13.83 19.71 -21.87
C GLU A 24 -12.66 20.16 -20.99
N HIS A 25 -11.82 19.22 -20.54
CA HIS A 25 -10.57 19.47 -19.80
C HIS A 25 -9.34 19.30 -20.70
N ASP A 26 -9.50 19.55 -22.00
CA ASP A 26 -8.44 19.59 -23.02
C ASP A 26 -7.64 18.29 -23.22
N HIS A 27 -8.14 17.13 -22.74
CA HIS A 27 -7.48 15.85 -22.96
C HIS A 27 -7.89 15.21 -24.30
N ILE A 28 -6.96 14.47 -24.90
CA ILE A 28 -7.16 13.86 -26.21
C ILE A 28 -7.74 12.46 -26.03
N VAL A 29 -8.98 12.25 -26.50
CA VAL A 29 -9.67 10.96 -26.45
C VAL A 29 -9.76 10.32 -27.84
N GLN A 30 -9.28 9.09 -27.97
CA GLN A 30 -9.43 8.28 -29.17
C GLN A 30 -10.27 7.04 -28.88
N GLU A 31 -11.43 6.92 -29.53
CA GLU A 31 -12.30 5.74 -29.41
C GLU A 31 -11.72 4.53 -30.16
N ILE A 32 -11.75 3.37 -29.50
CA ILE A 32 -11.35 2.09 -30.07
C ILE A 32 -12.55 1.50 -30.80
N SER A 33 -12.38 1.19 -32.09
CA SER A 33 -13.44 0.57 -32.88
C SER A 33 -13.81 -0.80 -32.30
N GLY A 34 -15.10 -1.01 -32.00
CA GLY A 34 -15.62 -2.25 -31.45
C GLY A 34 -15.48 -3.49 -32.36
N GLN A 35 -14.91 -3.37 -33.56
CA GLN A 35 -14.47 -4.53 -34.34
C GLN A 35 -13.15 -5.14 -33.82
N ASN A 36 -12.38 -4.39 -33.02
CA ASN A 36 -11.14 -4.80 -32.36
C ASN A 36 -11.32 -4.86 -30.83
N ASP A 37 -12.48 -5.31 -30.35
CA ASP A 37 -12.84 -5.32 -28.93
C ASP A 37 -12.03 -6.34 -28.12
N PHE A 38 -10.95 -5.86 -27.49
CA PHE A 38 -10.18 -6.53 -26.44
C PHE A 38 -10.51 -5.99 -25.05
N GLY A 39 -11.68 -5.36 -24.86
CA GLY A 39 -12.16 -4.88 -23.57
C GLY A 39 -11.74 -3.46 -23.21
N GLU A 40 -11.33 -2.63 -24.16
CA GLU A 40 -11.03 -1.21 -23.94
C GLU A 40 -11.80 -0.32 -24.93
N ASP A 41 -12.35 0.80 -24.46
CA ASP A 41 -13.17 1.71 -25.26
C ASP A 41 -12.38 2.96 -25.70
N PHE A 42 -11.39 3.40 -24.92
CA PHE A 42 -10.60 4.60 -25.22
C PHE A 42 -9.10 4.40 -25.08
N TYR A 43 -8.35 5.15 -25.89
CA TYR A 43 -7.07 5.71 -25.49
C TYR A 43 -7.28 7.17 -25.05
N VAL A 44 -6.72 7.54 -23.91
CA VAL A 44 -6.73 8.91 -23.41
C VAL A 44 -5.28 9.36 -23.29
N THR A 45 -4.92 10.44 -23.98
CA THR A 45 -3.61 11.08 -23.86
C THR A 45 -3.78 12.39 -23.12
N PHE A 46 -3.06 12.53 -22.00
CA PHE A 46 -3.15 13.69 -21.15
C PHE A 46 -2.39 14.88 -21.72
N THR A 47 -2.91 16.05 -21.42
CA THR A 47 -2.35 17.36 -21.74
C THR A 47 -2.02 18.09 -20.45
N ASP A 48 -1.11 19.05 -20.53
CA ASP A 48 -0.66 19.88 -19.41
C ASP A 48 -0.38 21.28 -19.97
N ASP A 49 -1.11 22.28 -19.50
CA ASP A 49 -1.05 23.67 -20.03
C ASP A 49 -1.15 23.78 -21.56
N GLY A 50 -1.94 22.91 -22.20
CA GLY A 50 -2.14 22.89 -23.66
C GLY A 50 -1.07 22.11 -24.43
N ASP A 51 -0.04 21.58 -23.76
CA ASP A 51 0.97 20.71 -24.34
C ASP A 51 0.64 19.24 -24.12
N VAL A 52 0.93 18.40 -25.11
CA VAL A 52 0.72 16.95 -25.02
C VAL A 52 1.83 16.31 -24.20
N THR A 53 1.47 15.70 -23.07
CA THR A 53 2.44 15.12 -22.11
C THR A 53 3.05 13.79 -22.55
N SER A 54 2.49 13.17 -23.60
CA SER A 54 2.74 11.79 -24.03
C SER A 54 2.36 10.72 -22.98
N ASP A 55 1.72 11.09 -21.87
CA ASP A 55 1.16 10.13 -20.91
C ASP A 55 -0.18 9.61 -21.44
N THR A 56 -0.25 8.31 -21.70
CA THR A 56 -1.44 7.68 -22.29
C THR A 56 -1.94 6.57 -21.37
N ILE A 57 -3.26 6.48 -21.23
CA ILE A 57 -3.96 5.37 -20.58
C ILE A 57 -4.99 4.75 -21.53
N LYS A 58 -5.32 3.48 -21.27
CA LYS A 58 -6.49 2.82 -21.85
C LYS A 58 -7.65 2.93 -20.87
N VAL A 59 -8.88 3.05 -21.37
CA VAL A 59 -10.07 3.10 -20.51
C VAL A 59 -11.13 2.12 -20.99
N GLN A 60 -11.64 1.29 -20.08
CA GLN A 60 -12.85 0.50 -20.23
C GLN A 60 -14.00 1.22 -19.53
N VAL A 61 -15.05 1.53 -20.28
CA VAL A 61 -16.26 2.20 -19.81
C VAL A 61 -17.41 1.21 -19.70
N LYS A 62 -18.08 1.22 -18.56
CA LYS A 62 -19.32 0.46 -18.33
C LYS A 62 -20.44 1.40 -17.93
N GLY A 63 -21.62 1.22 -18.51
CA GLY A 63 -22.79 2.05 -18.20
C GLY A 63 -23.96 1.22 -17.69
N GLY A 64 -24.60 1.69 -16.62
CA GLY A 64 -25.90 1.17 -16.16
C GLY A 64 -25.91 0.50 -14.79
N ASP A 65 -27.11 0.28 -14.26
CA ASP A 65 -27.32 -0.19 -12.88
C ASP A 65 -26.78 -1.61 -12.63
N SER A 66 -26.57 -2.42 -13.68
CA SER A 66 -26.04 -3.79 -13.58
C SER A 66 -24.62 -3.87 -13.01
N TRP A 67 -23.88 -2.77 -13.02
CA TRP A 67 -22.51 -2.70 -12.50
C TRP A 67 -22.45 -2.35 -11.01
N ARG A 68 -23.57 -1.93 -10.42
CA ARG A 68 -23.65 -1.62 -8.98
C ARG A 68 -23.49 -2.87 -8.12
N ARG A 69 -22.89 -2.67 -6.96
CA ARG A 69 -22.75 -3.64 -5.86
C ARG A 69 -23.15 -2.96 -4.56
N GLY A 70 -23.24 -3.73 -3.47
CA GLY A 70 -23.66 -3.22 -2.17
C GLY A 70 -22.85 -2.02 -1.66
N ASN A 71 -21.58 -1.90 -2.06
CA ASN A 71 -20.69 -0.81 -1.64
C ASN A 71 -19.87 -0.21 -2.82
N GLY A 72 -20.52 0.08 -3.96
CA GLY A 72 -19.86 0.69 -5.12
C GLY A 72 -20.17 -0.01 -6.43
N TYR A 73 -19.15 -0.21 -7.27
CA TYR A 73 -19.31 -0.86 -8.57
C TYR A 73 -18.26 -1.94 -8.80
N ALA A 74 -18.57 -2.88 -9.69
CA ALA A 74 -17.66 -3.95 -10.07
C ALA A 74 -17.67 -4.19 -11.57
N VAL A 75 -16.49 -4.11 -12.19
CA VAL A 75 -16.29 -4.42 -13.61
C VAL A 75 -15.64 -5.80 -13.73
N PRO A 76 -16.24 -6.75 -14.46
CA PRO A 76 -15.67 -8.07 -14.64
C PRO A 76 -14.39 -7.99 -15.47
N VAL A 77 -13.37 -8.74 -15.04
CA VAL A 77 -12.08 -8.84 -15.73
C VAL A 77 -12.17 -9.88 -16.85
N ASP A 78 -12.85 -10.99 -16.60
CA ASP A 78 -13.03 -12.11 -17.53
C ASP A 78 -11.71 -12.51 -18.25
N ARG A 79 -11.72 -12.53 -19.58
CA ARG A 79 -10.59 -12.90 -20.45
C ARG A 79 -9.55 -11.77 -20.63
N HIS A 80 -9.78 -10.61 -20.04
CA HIS A 80 -8.98 -9.41 -20.28
C HIS A 80 -7.85 -9.22 -19.27
N ARG A 81 -7.72 -10.16 -18.32
CA ARG A 81 -6.74 -10.13 -17.23
C ARG A 81 -5.35 -9.79 -17.73
N ASP A 82 -4.77 -10.68 -18.52
CA ASP A 82 -3.38 -10.60 -18.95
C ASP A 82 -3.16 -9.32 -19.77
N THR A 83 -4.11 -8.98 -20.64
CA THR A 83 -4.06 -7.74 -21.43
C THR A 83 -4.08 -6.48 -20.55
N TRP A 84 -4.86 -6.48 -19.46
CA TRP A 84 -4.97 -5.33 -18.55
C TRP A 84 -3.84 -5.26 -17.53
N SER A 85 -3.29 -6.39 -17.09
CA SER A 85 -2.16 -6.44 -16.14
C SER A 85 -0.83 -6.22 -16.84
N GLU A 86 -0.58 -6.83 -17.99
CA GLU A 86 0.75 -6.90 -18.62
C GLU A 86 0.93 -5.93 -19.78
N GLY A 87 -0.16 -5.38 -20.35
CA GLY A 87 -0.08 -4.51 -21.51
C GLY A 87 0.64 -3.18 -21.24
N ASN A 88 1.49 -2.74 -22.18
CA ASN A 88 2.36 -1.55 -22.09
C ASN A 88 1.68 -0.19 -21.77
N ILE A 89 0.35 -0.14 -21.79
CA ILE A 89 -0.44 1.03 -21.44
C ILE A 89 -1.42 0.62 -20.33
N PRO A 90 -1.39 1.28 -19.16
CA PRO A 90 -2.26 0.89 -18.06
C PRO A 90 -3.73 1.16 -18.39
N VAL A 91 -4.58 0.26 -17.91
CA VAL A 91 -6.03 0.24 -18.11
C VAL A 91 -6.73 0.77 -16.87
N TYR A 92 -7.67 1.67 -17.09
CA TYR A 92 -8.58 2.21 -16.09
C TYR A 92 -9.99 1.76 -16.40
N CYS A 93 -10.76 1.44 -15.36
CA CYS A 93 -12.18 1.16 -15.48
C CYS A 93 -12.97 2.38 -15.03
N VAL A 94 -13.96 2.80 -15.82
CA VAL A 94 -14.91 3.87 -15.49
C VAL A 94 -16.33 3.31 -15.57
N VAL A 95 -17.12 3.57 -14.53
CA VAL A 95 -18.55 3.23 -14.50
C VAL A 95 -19.37 4.51 -14.52
N TYR A 96 -20.31 4.60 -15.46
CA TYR A 96 -21.35 5.62 -15.46
C TYR A 96 -22.61 5.10 -14.77
N ASP A 97 -22.97 5.78 -13.69
CA ASP A 97 -24.20 5.55 -12.95
C ASP A 97 -25.33 6.43 -13.53
N PRO A 98 -26.38 5.85 -14.14
CA PRO A 98 -27.43 6.64 -14.78
C PRO A 98 -28.43 7.28 -13.80
N SER A 99 -28.52 6.82 -12.54
CA SER A 99 -29.45 7.42 -11.58
C SER A 99 -28.92 8.73 -11.03
N ASN A 100 -27.61 8.78 -10.77
CA ASN A 100 -26.96 9.96 -10.22
C ASN A 100 -26.22 10.77 -11.30
N LYS A 101 -26.08 10.21 -12.51
CA LYS A 101 -25.31 10.75 -13.64
C LYS A 101 -23.83 10.96 -13.34
N ASN A 102 -23.28 10.16 -12.43
CA ASN A 102 -21.89 10.27 -12.01
C ASN A 102 -21.03 9.24 -12.74
N LEU A 103 -19.78 9.63 -13.03
CA LEU A 103 -18.73 8.71 -13.43
C LEU A 103 -17.92 8.35 -12.18
N CYS A 104 -17.57 7.07 -12.04
CA CYS A 104 -16.65 6.62 -11.00
C CYS A 104 -15.54 5.76 -11.61
N TRP A 105 -14.32 5.84 -11.09
CA TRP A 105 -13.15 5.25 -11.73
C TRP A 105 -12.27 4.42 -10.80
N ALA A 106 -11.51 3.50 -11.37
CA ALA A 106 -10.41 2.82 -10.71
C ALA A 106 -9.29 2.43 -11.68
N ASN A 107 -8.06 2.37 -11.18
CA ASN A 107 -6.92 1.84 -11.91
C ASN A 107 -6.96 0.29 -11.91
N ALA A 108 -7.41 -0.29 -13.01
CA ALA A 108 -7.58 -1.74 -13.15
C ALA A 108 -6.24 -2.46 -13.18
N THR A 109 -5.26 -1.93 -13.93
CA THR A 109 -3.90 -2.49 -13.98
C THR A 109 -3.26 -2.56 -12.60
N GLN A 110 -3.38 -1.51 -11.80
CA GLN A 110 -2.84 -1.49 -10.45
C GLN A 110 -3.50 -2.53 -9.55
N GLN A 111 -4.84 -2.64 -9.59
CA GLN A 111 -5.55 -3.66 -8.81
C GLN A 111 -5.13 -5.06 -9.23
N LEU A 112 -5.08 -5.36 -10.54
CA LEU A 112 -4.70 -6.69 -11.03
C LEU A 112 -3.28 -7.08 -10.61
N ARG A 113 -2.32 -6.15 -10.73
CA ARG A 113 -0.92 -6.41 -10.34
C ARG A 113 -0.72 -6.57 -8.85
N ARG A 114 -1.54 -5.91 -8.02
CA ARG A 114 -1.43 -6.03 -6.56
C ARG A 114 -1.69 -7.46 -6.05
N PHE A 115 -2.48 -8.24 -6.77
CA PHE A 115 -2.87 -9.59 -6.35
C PHE A 115 -2.11 -10.72 -7.08
N GLY A 116 -1.19 -10.38 -7.98
CA GLY A 116 -0.39 -11.35 -8.76
C GLY A 116 -1.21 -12.29 -9.65
N SER A 117 -0.54 -13.15 -10.42
CA SER A 117 -1.20 -14.03 -11.39
C SER A 117 -2.07 -15.13 -10.74
N PHE A 118 -1.71 -15.57 -9.53
CA PHE A 118 -2.38 -16.67 -8.83
C PHE A 118 -3.59 -16.25 -7.98
N ASN A 119 -3.67 -14.99 -7.53
CA ASN A 119 -4.78 -14.46 -6.73
C ASN A 119 -5.51 -13.27 -7.38
N ALA A 120 -5.25 -12.96 -8.65
CA ALA A 120 -5.82 -11.76 -9.25
C ALA A 120 -7.37 -11.76 -9.22
N PRO A 121 -7.96 -10.59 -8.93
CA PRO A 121 -9.38 -10.49 -8.66
C PRO A 121 -10.21 -10.77 -9.92
N ARG A 122 -11.39 -11.37 -9.73
CA ARG A 122 -12.35 -11.60 -10.84
C ARG A 122 -13.03 -10.32 -11.31
N PHE A 123 -13.02 -9.29 -10.46
CA PHE A 123 -13.65 -8.01 -10.71
C PHE A 123 -12.72 -6.88 -10.29
N ILE A 124 -12.74 -5.78 -11.05
CA ILE A 124 -12.18 -4.50 -10.62
C ILE A 124 -13.21 -3.81 -9.74
N GLY A 125 -12.87 -3.60 -8.47
CA GLY A 125 -13.71 -2.87 -7.53
C GLY A 125 -13.56 -1.37 -7.73
N ILE A 126 -14.67 -0.65 -7.87
CA ILE A 126 -14.69 0.80 -8.00
C ILE A 126 -15.46 1.38 -6.81
N SER A 127 -14.77 2.21 -6.04
CA SER A 127 -15.36 2.92 -4.91
C SER A 127 -16.41 3.92 -5.40
N PRO A 128 -17.57 4.05 -4.74
CA PRO A 128 -18.55 5.08 -5.08
C PRO A 128 -18.03 6.49 -4.81
N ASN A 129 -16.98 6.62 -3.99
CA ASN A 129 -16.34 7.89 -3.67
C ASN A 129 -15.25 8.29 -4.69
N ALA A 130 -14.83 7.37 -5.57
CA ALA A 130 -13.86 7.66 -6.62
C ALA A 130 -14.57 8.31 -7.82
N VAL A 131 -15.22 9.45 -7.58
CA VAL A 131 -15.97 10.20 -8.60
C VAL A 131 -14.99 10.81 -9.61
N LEU A 132 -15.43 10.89 -10.86
CA LEU A 132 -14.78 11.59 -11.95
C LEU A 132 -15.74 12.65 -12.49
N ASP A 133 -15.45 13.91 -12.20
CA ASP A 133 -16.21 15.09 -12.59
C ASP A 133 -15.25 16.30 -12.73
N ASP A 134 -15.81 17.47 -12.99
CA ASP A 134 -15.04 18.71 -13.16
C ASP A 134 -14.16 19.06 -11.95
N THR A 135 -14.59 18.69 -10.73
CA THR A 135 -13.87 19.03 -9.50
C THR A 135 -12.75 18.04 -9.16
N THR A 136 -12.82 16.84 -9.73
CA THR A 136 -11.91 15.73 -9.44
C THR A 136 -10.96 15.40 -10.60
N MET A 137 -11.12 16.06 -11.75
CA MET A 137 -10.33 15.82 -12.96
C MET A 137 -8.82 15.96 -12.72
N ASP A 138 -8.37 17.10 -12.16
CA ASP A 138 -6.94 17.34 -11.93
C ASP A 138 -6.30 16.27 -11.04
N SER A 139 -7.03 15.84 -10.01
CA SER A 139 -6.60 14.77 -9.10
C SER A 139 -6.52 13.43 -9.82
N PHE A 140 -7.50 13.09 -10.66
CA PHE A 140 -7.49 11.89 -11.49
C PHE A 140 -6.28 11.90 -12.44
N VAL A 141 -6.06 13.00 -13.16
CA VAL A 141 -4.97 13.15 -14.13
C VAL A 141 -3.61 13.05 -13.43
N ALA A 142 -3.42 13.74 -12.31
CA ALA A 142 -2.19 13.67 -11.54
C ALA A 142 -1.90 12.25 -11.05
N GLN A 143 -2.91 11.54 -10.53
CA GLN A 143 -2.77 10.14 -10.11
C GLN A 143 -2.45 9.22 -11.29
N ALA A 144 -3.13 9.41 -12.43
CA ALA A 144 -2.95 8.60 -13.62
C ALA A 144 -1.57 8.79 -14.24
N ARG A 145 -1.13 10.03 -14.45
CA ARG A 145 0.21 10.38 -14.96
C ARG A 145 1.31 9.88 -14.02
N ARG A 146 1.15 10.03 -12.69
CA ARG A 146 2.09 9.48 -11.71
C ARG A 146 2.17 7.95 -11.80
N TYR A 147 1.07 7.27 -12.07
CA TYR A 147 1.09 5.82 -12.29
C TYR A 147 1.75 5.46 -13.62
N VAL A 148 1.42 6.14 -14.72
CA VAL A 148 2.03 5.94 -16.05
C VAL A 148 3.55 6.11 -16.00
N GLY A 149 4.05 7.17 -15.35
CA GLY A 149 5.48 7.40 -15.18
C GLY A 149 6.17 6.27 -14.42
N ARG A 150 5.59 5.82 -13.30
CA ARG A 150 6.11 4.66 -12.54
C ARG A 150 6.04 3.37 -13.34
N TYR A 151 4.95 3.17 -14.08
CA TYR A 151 4.71 1.99 -14.90
C TYR A 151 5.75 1.89 -16.01
N ARG A 152 5.98 2.96 -16.77
CA ARG A 152 7.03 3.04 -17.80
C ARG A 152 8.43 2.89 -17.22
N GLY A 153 8.74 3.60 -16.12
CA GLY A 153 10.03 3.51 -15.45
C GLY A 153 10.35 2.10 -14.98
N ARG A 154 9.38 1.41 -14.35
CA ARG A 154 9.53 0.01 -13.95
C ARG A 154 9.74 -0.91 -15.16
N GLN A 155 8.97 -0.75 -16.23
CA GLN A 155 9.16 -1.57 -17.44
C GLN A 155 10.56 -1.35 -18.05
N ALA A 156 11.03 -0.10 -18.14
CA ALA A 156 12.37 0.20 -18.63
C ALA A 156 13.48 -0.43 -17.77
N VAL A 157 13.33 -0.40 -16.44
CA VAL A 157 14.25 -1.07 -15.51
C VAL A 157 14.20 -2.59 -15.69
N LEU A 158 13.01 -3.20 -15.74
CA LEU A 158 12.87 -4.65 -15.96
C LEU A 158 13.47 -5.10 -17.29
N THR A 159 13.24 -4.34 -18.37
CA THR A 159 13.84 -4.61 -19.68
C THR A 159 15.36 -4.54 -19.61
N HIS A 160 15.92 -3.48 -19.00
CA HIS A 160 17.37 -3.33 -18.88
C HIS A 160 18.00 -4.46 -18.07
N LEU A 161 17.42 -4.81 -16.91
CA LEU A 161 17.88 -5.91 -16.08
C LEU A 161 17.76 -7.25 -16.78
N GLY A 162 16.72 -7.44 -17.59
CA GLY A 162 16.52 -8.65 -18.38
C GLY A 162 17.54 -8.79 -19.52
N GLU A 163 17.88 -7.67 -20.18
CA GLU A 163 18.96 -7.63 -21.18
C GLU A 163 20.33 -7.93 -20.57
N MET A 164 20.61 -7.43 -19.37
CA MET A 164 21.88 -7.69 -18.66
C MET A 164 22.01 -9.14 -18.21
N SER A 165 20.94 -9.69 -17.62
CA SER A 165 20.95 -11.03 -17.01
C SER A 165 20.53 -12.16 -17.95
N GLY A 166 20.05 -11.85 -19.16
CA GLY A 166 19.46 -12.83 -20.07
C GLY A 166 18.14 -13.44 -19.57
N THR A 167 17.54 -12.88 -18.51
CA THR A 167 16.32 -13.38 -17.89
C THR A 167 15.10 -12.58 -18.33
N GLU A 168 13.99 -13.27 -18.63
CA GLU A 168 12.71 -12.61 -18.89
C GLU A 168 11.92 -12.51 -17.58
N PHE A 169 11.71 -11.28 -17.10
CA PHE A 169 10.95 -11.01 -15.88
C PHE A 169 9.47 -10.75 -16.21
N ASP A 170 8.58 -11.38 -15.45
CA ASP A 170 7.15 -11.07 -15.55
C ASP A 170 6.88 -9.67 -14.94
N PRO A 171 6.01 -8.85 -15.54
CA PRO A 171 5.68 -7.53 -14.98
C PRO A 171 5.05 -7.55 -13.57
N ALA A 172 4.54 -8.69 -13.11
CA ALA A 172 4.06 -8.93 -11.76
C ALA A 172 5.17 -9.35 -10.78
N ASP A 173 6.34 -9.77 -11.28
CA ASP A 173 7.45 -10.21 -10.44
C ASP A 173 8.00 -9.08 -9.59
N HIS A 174 8.39 -9.42 -8.38
CA HIS A 174 9.19 -8.57 -7.52
C HIS A 174 10.64 -8.66 -7.99
N VAL A 175 11.08 -7.62 -8.70
CA VAL A 175 12.46 -7.48 -9.14
C VAL A 175 13.07 -6.25 -8.49
N LEU A 176 14.12 -6.44 -7.71
CA LEU A 176 14.90 -5.38 -7.09
C LEU A 176 16.35 -5.49 -7.56
N HIS A 177 17.00 -4.35 -7.69
CA HIS A 177 18.36 -4.25 -8.19
C HIS A 177 19.22 -3.46 -7.21
N PHE A 178 20.46 -3.92 -7.05
CA PHE A 178 21.47 -3.30 -6.22
C PHE A 178 22.83 -3.40 -6.91
N VAL A 179 23.63 -2.34 -6.79
CA VAL A 179 25.02 -2.31 -7.23
C VAL A 179 25.87 -2.22 -5.99
N ASN A 180 26.80 -3.16 -5.82
CA ASN A 180 27.65 -3.22 -4.64
C ASN A 180 28.84 -2.23 -4.75
N GLY A 181 29.76 -2.27 -3.78
CA GLY A 181 30.92 -1.37 -3.74
C GLY A 181 32.00 -1.67 -4.79
N ASP A 182 31.90 -2.80 -5.48
CA ASP A 182 32.82 -3.29 -6.51
C ASP A 182 32.22 -3.15 -7.93
N ASP A 183 31.13 -2.37 -8.06
CA ASP A 183 30.33 -2.18 -9.29
C ASP A 183 29.70 -3.48 -9.85
N ASP A 184 29.58 -4.52 -9.01
CA ASP A 184 28.83 -5.73 -9.36
C ASP A 184 27.33 -5.53 -9.13
N ASP A 185 26.55 -6.03 -10.07
CA ASP A 185 25.10 -5.97 -10.10
C ASP A 185 24.49 -7.22 -9.46
N LEU A 186 23.55 -6.99 -8.54
CA LEU A 186 22.75 -8.01 -7.89
C LEU A 186 21.27 -7.77 -8.20
N ILE A 187 20.62 -8.80 -8.71
CA ILE A 187 19.17 -8.78 -8.98
C ILE A 187 18.51 -9.78 -8.04
N PHE A 188 17.57 -9.28 -7.26
CA PHE A 188 16.63 -10.08 -6.51
C PHE A 188 15.37 -10.25 -7.34
N TRP A 189 14.96 -11.49 -7.58
CA TRP A 189 13.79 -11.83 -8.35
C TRP A 189 12.92 -12.83 -7.60
N LYS A 190 11.64 -12.48 -7.39
CA LYS A 190 10.69 -13.34 -6.68
C LYS A 190 9.29 -13.15 -7.25
N ARG A 191 8.55 -14.24 -7.46
CA ARG A 191 7.13 -14.13 -7.84
C ARG A 191 6.27 -13.79 -6.62
N PRO A 192 5.16 -13.05 -6.79
CA PRO A 192 4.25 -12.76 -5.69
C PRO A 192 3.74 -14.04 -5.01
N GLY A 193 3.90 -14.13 -3.70
CA GLY A 193 3.45 -15.27 -2.89
C GLY A 193 4.43 -16.45 -2.80
N ASP A 194 5.52 -16.46 -3.57
CA ASP A 194 6.54 -17.51 -3.45
C ASP A 194 7.33 -17.36 -2.14
N ALA A 195 7.85 -18.45 -1.58
CA ALA A 195 8.74 -18.41 -0.40
C ALA A 195 10.23 -18.34 -0.80
N VAL A 196 10.56 -18.78 -2.02
CA VAL A 196 11.90 -18.83 -2.58
C VAL A 196 12.07 -17.66 -3.54
N ALA A 197 13.25 -17.05 -3.54
CA ALA A 197 13.65 -16.05 -4.52
C ALA A 197 14.83 -16.58 -5.36
N THR A 198 15.02 -15.99 -6.54
CA THR A 198 16.20 -16.16 -7.37
C THR A 198 17.09 -14.93 -7.19
N LEU A 199 18.36 -15.13 -6.85
CA LEU A 199 19.40 -14.12 -6.97
C LEU A 199 20.17 -14.33 -8.27
N LEU A 200 20.41 -13.24 -8.99
CA LEU A 200 21.28 -13.21 -10.17
C LEU A 200 22.40 -12.21 -9.89
N LEU A 201 23.65 -12.66 -10.02
CA LEU A 201 24.83 -11.84 -9.74
C LEU A 201 25.69 -11.71 -10.99
N SER A 202 26.12 -10.49 -11.32
CA SER A 202 27.06 -10.24 -12.42
C SER A 202 28.36 -11.02 -12.24
N ALA A 203 28.87 -11.07 -11.01
CA ALA A 203 30.09 -11.78 -10.64
C ALA A 203 30.02 -13.31 -10.86
N GLN A 204 28.82 -13.87 -10.97
CA GLN A 204 28.56 -15.29 -11.23
C GLN A 204 27.92 -15.53 -12.59
N GLU A 205 28.20 -14.67 -13.57
CA GLU A 205 27.68 -14.79 -14.94
C GLU A 205 26.15 -14.92 -15.01
N TRP A 206 25.45 -14.35 -14.02
CA TRP A 206 24.00 -14.39 -13.90
C TRP A 206 23.39 -15.79 -13.74
N GLU A 207 24.15 -16.76 -13.22
CA GLU A 207 23.59 -18.08 -12.91
C GLU A 207 22.46 -17.96 -11.86
N PRO A 208 21.27 -18.56 -12.10
CA PRO A 208 20.16 -18.51 -11.17
C PRO A 208 20.47 -19.22 -9.85
N ALA A 209 20.53 -18.46 -8.77
CA ALA A 209 20.70 -19.01 -7.42
C ALA A 209 19.39 -18.95 -6.64
N TRP A 210 18.84 -20.12 -6.29
CA TRP A 210 17.63 -20.19 -5.47
C TRP A 210 17.96 -20.02 -4.00
N VAL A 211 17.30 -19.06 -3.36
CA VAL A 211 17.58 -18.67 -1.98
C VAL A 211 16.31 -18.45 -1.19
N THR A 212 16.43 -18.59 0.12
CA THR A 212 15.40 -18.18 1.09
C THR A 212 16.03 -17.22 2.09
N LEU A 213 15.21 -16.48 2.83
CA LEU A 213 15.72 -15.65 3.93
C LEU A 213 16.53 -16.49 4.93
N GLU A 214 16.07 -17.70 5.24
CA GLU A 214 16.73 -18.62 6.16
C GLU A 214 18.07 -19.13 5.62
N SER A 215 18.17 -19.44 4.31
CA SER A 215 19.42 -19.91 3.71
C SER A 215 20.49 -18.82 3.65
N LEU A 216 20.10 -17.56 3.47
CA LEU A 216 21.01 -16.41 3.45
C LEU A 216 21.46 -15.99 4.85
N MET A 217 20.56 -16.01 5.85
CA MET A 217 20.87 -15.56 7.22
C MET A 217 21.63 -16.59 8.06
N ARG A 218 21.93 -17.77 7.49
CA ARG A 218 22.51 -18.91 8.23
C ARG A 218 23.87 -18.61 8.87
N SER A 219 24.72 -17.84 8.21
CA SER A 219 26.05 -17.46 8.70
C SER A 219 26.00 -16.33 9.74
N GLU A 220 24.94 -15.52 9.74
CA GLU A 220 24.73 -14.41 10.69
C GLU A 220 24.00 -14.86 11.98
N LEU A 221 23.25 -15.97 11.92
CA LEU A 221 22.61 -16.59 13.08
C LEU A 221 23.60 -17.52 13.80
N SER A 222 24.13 -17.11 14.95
CA SER A 222 24.86 -18.00 15.85
C SER A 222 23.90 -19.05 16.42
N MET A 223 23.77 -20.19 15.75
CA MET A 223 22.91 -21.29 16.20
C MET A 223 23.61 -22.11 17.29
N PRO A 224 22.94 -22.47 18.39
CA PRO A 224 23.48 -23.41 19.38
C PRO A 224 23.77 -24.76 18.72
N GLU A 225 24.89 -25.41 19.08
CA GLU A 225 25.35 -26.69 18.51
C GLU A 225 24.30 -27.83 18.57
N ASP A 226 23.24 -27.69 19.39
CA ASP A 226 22.21 -28.70 19.62
C ASP A 226 20.83 -28.40 18.97
N TRP A 227 20.69 -27.37 18.13
CA TRP A 227 19.39 -27.07 17.49
C TRP A 227 19.05 -28.06 16.35
N LYS A 228 18.19 -29.04 16.64
CA LYS A 228 17.49 -29.85 15.62
C LYS A 228 16.13 -29.23 15.31
N GLY A 229 16.12 -28.25 14.41
CA GLY A 229 14.90 -27.66 13.85
C GLY A 229 14.09 -28.65 12.97
N PRO A 230 12.85 -28.30 12.59
CA PRO A 230 12.00 -29.19 11.83
C PRO A 230 12.52 -29.36 10.40
N GLY A 231 12.98 -30.58 10.09
CA GLY A 231 12.86 -31.21 8.77
C GLY A 231 13.79 -30.72 7.65
N THR A 232 14.78 -31.55 7.33
CA THR A 232 15.36 -31.76 5.98
C THR A 232 15.71 -30.51 5.16
N LEU A 233 17.02 -30.20 5.16
CA LEU A 233 17.69 -29.37 4.15
C LEU A 233 17.18 -29.73 2.75
N ASP A 234 16.72 -28.73 2.02
CA ASP A 234 16.58 -28.83 0.57
C ASP A 234 17.98 -28.60 -0.03
N PRO A 235 18.65 -29.63 -0.58
CA PRO A 235 20.03 -29.53 -1.06
C PRO A 235 20.21 -28.57 -2.26
N ASP A 236 19.11 -28.07 -2.82
CA ASP A 236 19.09 -27.21 -4.01
C ASP A 236 19.05 -25.71 -3.67
N LEU A 237 19.03 -25.32 -2.38
CA LEU A 237 19.06 -23.92 -1.95
C LEU A 237 20.47 -23.42 -1.65
N TRP A 238 20.83 -22.28 -2.25
CA TRP A 238 22.12 -21.64 -2.09
C TRP A 238 22.18 -20.86 -0.77
N THR A 239 23.34 -20.88 -0.13
CA THR A 239 23.65 -20.06 1.06
C THR A 239 24.42 -18.79 0.68
N ALA A 240 24.50 -17.84 1.61
CA ALA A 240 25.31 -16.64 1.41
C ALA A 240 26.80 -16.95 1.20
N GLU A 241 27.30 -18.03 1.81
CA GLU A 241 28.68 -18.50 1.67
C GLU A 241 28.93 -19.09 0.27
N ASP A 242 27.99 -19.90 -0.24
CA ASP A 242 28.07 -20.46 -1.59
C ASP A 242 28.09 -19.36 -2.66
N LEU A 243 27.38 -18.25 -2.38
CA LEU A 243 27.27 -17.10 -3.25
C LEU A 243 28.36 -16.04 -3.05
N GLY A 244 29.22 -16.20 -2.04
CA GLY A 244 30.27 -15.23 -1.73
C GLY A 244 29.74 -13.84 -1.34
N LEU A 245 28.52 -13.75 -0.79
CA LEU A 245 27.89 -12.47 -0.45
C LEU A 245 28.57 -11.80 0.75
N SER A 246 28.83 -10.51 0.62
CA SER A 246 29.19 -9.64 1.73
C SER A 246 27.99 -9.39 2.66
N ARG A 247 28.28 -8.95 3.89
CA ARG A 247 27.24 -8.62 4.87
C ARG A 247 26.24 -7.58 4.37
N SER A 248 26.69 -6.59 3.60
CA SER A 248 25.82 -5.56 3.03
C SER A 248 24.84 -6.14 2.01
N GLU A 249 25.28 -7.08 1.19
CA GLU A 249 24.46 -7.75 0.17
C GLU A 249 23.47 -8.72 0.82
N ILE A 250 23.88 -9.43 1.88
CA ILE A 250 22.99 -10.27 2.69
C ILE A 250 21.87 -9.41 3.30
N MET A 251 22.22 -8.27 3.92
CA MET A 251 21.24 -7.36 4.52
C MET A 251 20.30 -6.75 3.48
N TRP A 252 20.81 -6.42 2.29
CA TRP A 252 19.99 -5.95 1.18
C TRP A 252 19.00 -7.02 0.70
N ALA A 253 19.45 -8.26 0.50
CA ALA A 253 18.59 -9.37 0.10
C ALA A 253 17.54 -9.70 1.18
N ALA A 254 17.92 -9.64 2.45
CA ALA A 254 16.98 -9.80 3.57
C ALA A 254 15.90 -8.70 3.59
N ALA A 255 16.29 -7.44 3.33
CA ALA A 255 15.33 -6.34 3.18
C ALA A 255 14.40 -6.54 1.97
N CYS A 256 14.89 -7.12 0.88
CA CYS A 256 14.06 -7.49 -0.27
C CYS A 256 13.00 -8.54 0.11
N PHE A 257 13.37 -9.58 0.87
CA PHE A 257 12.40 -10.55 1.40
C PHE A 257 11.35 -9.89 2.31
N ALA A 258 11.75 -8.98 3.19
CA ALA A 258 10.82 -8.26 4.08
C ALA A 258 9.85 -7.37 3.28
N SER A 259 10.38 -6.59 2.33
CA SER A 259 9.61 -5.69 1.48
C SER A 259 8.62 -6.44 0.59
N THR A 260 9.05 -7.57 -0.01
CA THR A 260 8.19 -8.38 -0.87
C THR A 260 7.14 -9.17 -0.08
N ARG A 261 7.45 -9.63 1.13
CA ARG A 261 6.46 -10.23 2.04
C ARG A 261 5.37 -9.23 2.41
N GLN A 262 5.74 -7.98 2.73
CA GLN A 262 4.76 -6.91 3.00
C GLN A 262 3.93 -6.56 1.75
N ALA A 263 4.52 -6.65 0.55
CA ALA A 263 3.81 -6.45 -0.70
C ALA A 263 2.83 -7.61 -1.01
N ASP A 264 3.19 -8.84 -0.65
CA ASP A 264 2.37 -10.05 -0.81
C ASP A 264 1.25 -10.14 0.24
N GLU A 265 1.53 -9.73 1.48
CA GLU A 265 0.57 -9.57 2.57
C GLU A 265 -0.24 -8.27 2.38
N SER A 266 -1.24 -8.28 1.49
CA SER A 266 -2.30 -7.26 1.59
C SER A 266 -3.03 -7.39 2.94
N PRO A 267 -3.61 -6.29 3.49
CA PRO A 267 -4.46 -6.39 4.66
C PRO A 267 -5.53 -7.45 4.36
N GLY A 268 -5.54 -8.53 5.15
CA GLY A 268 -6.50 -9.61 5.00
C GLY A 268 -7.94 -9.09 5.03
N ASP A 269 -8.86 -9.95 4.59
CA ASP A 269 -10.31 -9.74 4.49
C ASP A 269 -10.98 -9.21 5.78
N GLU A 270 -10.71 -7.98 6.17
CA GLU A 270 -11.58 -7.17 7.01
C GLU A 270 -12.25 -6.16 6.09
N ILE A 271 -13.49 -6.47 5.73
CA ILE A 271 -14.47 -5.45 5.41
C ILE A 271 -14.57 -4.58 6.67
N VAL A 272 -13.74 -3.54 6.77
CA VAL A 272 -13.97 -2.47 7.72
C VAL A 272 -15.22 -1.77 7.23
N GLU A 273 -16.34 -1.99 7.92
CA GLU A 273 -17.55 -1.20 7.75
C GLU A 273 -17.14 0.29 7.85
N CYS A 274 -17.35 1.02 6.75
CA CYS A 274 -17.02 2.44 6.65
C CYS A 274 -18.03 3.25 7.47
N GLU A 275 -17.91 3.21 8.79
CA GLU A 275 -18.52 4.23 9.65
C GLU A 275 -17.51 5.37 9.81
N GLY A 276 -17.81 6.51 9.19
CA GLY A 276 -17.07 7.77 9.36
C GLY A 276 -16.29 8.28 8.15
N CYS A 277 -16.55 7.78 6.94
CA CYS A 277 -15.95 8.35 5.72
C CYS A 277 -16.49 9.78 5.42
N PRO A 278 -15.63 10.78 5.13
CA PRO A 278 -16.04 12.16 4.82
C PRO A 278 -16.92 12.35 3.57
N SER A 279 -17.21 11.29 2.81
CA SER A 279 -18.20 11.36 1.73
C SER A 279 -19.66 11.37 2.23
N CYS A 280 -19.88 11.18 3.53
CA CYS A 280 -21.21 11.09 4.13
C CYS A 280 -21.75 12.38 4.75
N THR A 281 -20.96 13.45 4.91
CA THR A 281 -21.40 14.67 5.66
C THR A 281 -21.59 15.93 4.83
N GLY A 282 -21.22 15.95 3.54
CA GLY A 282 -21.68 16.97 2.59
C GLY A 282 -21.24 18.42 2.87
N GLU A 283 -20.13 18.64 3.58
CA GLU A 283 -19.56 19.98 3.75
C GLU A 283 -18.38 20.20 2.79
N GLU A 284 -18.40 21.36 2.11
CA GLU A 284 -17.40 21.75 1.11
C GLU A 284 -15.99 21.85 1.71
N PRO A 285 -14.95 21.33 1.04
CA PRO A 285 -13.60 21.28 1.58
C PRO A 285 -12.90 22.65 1.49
N LYS A 286 -12.50 23.20 2.64
CA LYS A 286 -11.42 24.20 2.72
C LYS A 286 -10.08 23.48 2.92
N GLU A 287 -9.10 23.86 2.11
CA GLU A 287 -7.72 23.34 2.13
C GLU A 287 -7.06 23.44 3.51
N HIS A 288 -6.35 22.38 3.94
CA HIS A 288 -5.11 22.47 4.74
C HIS A 288 -4.29 21.18 4.59
N GLY A 289 -3.26 21.17 3.74
CA GLY A 289 -2.33 20.03 3.63
C GLY A 289 -1.35 19.96 4.82
N ARG A 290 -1.09 18.73 5.30
CA ARG A 290 -0.08 18.30 6.29
C ARG A 290 -0.24 18.86 7.72
N ILE A 291 -0.34 17.96 8.70
CA ILE A 291 -0.14 18.31 10.12
C ILE A 291 1.36 18.35 10.38
N GLU A 292 1.87 19.47 10.90
CA GLU A 292 3.27 19.57 11.34
C GLU A 292 3.56 18.56 12.47
N ALA A 293 4.76 17.98 12.47
CA ALA A 293 5.10 16.87 13.38
C ALA A 293 5.06 17.26 14.85
N ASP A 294 5.42 18.50 15.18
CA ASP A 294 5.32 19.10 16.51
C ASP A 294 3.86 19.19 17.00
N VAL A 295 2.92 19.51 16.11
CA VAL A 295 1.48 19.58 16.42
C VAL A 295 0.91 18.19 16.73
N ILE A 296 1.28 17.16 15.94
CA ILE A 296 0.90 15.77 16.25
C ILE A 296 1.50 15.33 17.58
N HIS A 297 2.79 15.61 17.82
CA HIS A 297 3.46 15.20 19.05
C HIS A 297 2.84 15.85 20.29
N ALA A 298 2.52 17.14 20.23
CA ALA A 298 1.86 17.85 21.32
C ALA A 298 0.47 17.27 21.62
N TYR A 299 -0.30 16.94 20.56
CA TYR A 299 -1.63 16.33 20.71
C TYR A 299 -1.56 14.93 21.32
N VAL A 300 -0.68 14.07 20.81
CA VAL A 300 -0.50 12.70 21.30
C VAL A 300 -0.03 12.70 22.76
N LEU A 301 0.93 13.59 23.11
CA LEU A 301 1.36 13.75 24.49
C LEU A 301 0.21 14.17 25.40
N ALA A 302 -0.58 15.16 25.01
CA ALA A 302 -1.73 15.60 25.80
C ALA A 302 -2.72 14.47 26.08
N ARG A 303 -3.01 13.62 25.09
CA ARG A 303 -3.87 12.44 25.25
C ARG A 303 -3.27 11.35 26.13
N ILE A 304 -1.96 11.11 26.03
CA ILE A 304 -1.23 10.21 26.94
C ILE A 304 -1.37 10.69 28.38
N LEU A 305 -1.14 11.98 28.63
CA LEU A 305 -1.21 12.55 29.98
C LEU A 305 -2.63 12.49 30.55
N ASP A 306 -3.66 12.86 29.76
CA ASP A 306 -5.07 12.76 30.18
C ASP A 306 -5.45 11.33 30.60
N ARG A 307 -4.93 10.35 29.84
CA ARG A 307 -5.22 8.93 30.06
C ARG A 307 -4.50 8.40 31.30
N ILE A 308 -3.22 8.74 31.50
CA ILE A 308 -2.46 8.33 32.68
C ILE A 308 -3.02 8.97 33.96
N ASP A 309 -3.42 10.25 33.91
CA ASP A 309 -4.00 10.91 35.07
C ASP A 309 -5.35 10.28 35.47
N THR A 310 -6.09 9.75 34.49
CA THR A 310 -7.34 9.00 34.74
C THR A 310 -7.07 7.57 35.22
N GLU A 311 -6.01 6.93 34.72
CA GLU A 311 -5.63 5.54 35.01
C GLU A 311 -4.15 5.42 35.40
N PRO A 312 -3.81 5.63 36.69
CA PRO A 312 -2.41 5.71 37.14
C PRO A 312 -1.63 4.38 37.02
N ASP A 313 -2.33 3.25 36.87
CA ASP A 313 -1.75 1.92 36.64
C ASP A 313 -1.58 1.59 35.15
N LEU A 314 -2.01 2.46 34.23
CA LEU A 314 -2.06 2.19 32.80
C LEU A 314 -0.69 1.80 32.22
N VAL A 315 0.38 2.54 32.56
CA VAL A 315 1.73 2.28 32.05
C VAL A 315 2.16 0.86 32.39
N LEU A 316 2.00 0.45 33.66
CA LEU A 316 2.38 -0.88 34.13
C LEU A 316 1.59 -1.98 33.41
N ARG A 317 0.27 -1.79 33.28
CA ARG A 317 -0.57 -2.77 32.59
C ARG A 317 -0.23 -2.85 31.10
N SER A 318 0.03 -1.73 30.43
CA SER A 318 0.34 -1.70 29.01
C SER A 318 1.69 -2.35 28.70
N VAL A 319 2.69 -2.14 29.56
CA VAL A 319 3.97 -2.88 29.51
C VAL A 319 3.75 -4.38 29.68
N HIS A 320 2.89 -4.78 30.62
CA HIS A 320 2.57 -6.19 30.81
C HIS A 320 1.85 -6.78 29.60
N ALA A 321 0.83 -6.10 29.06
CA ALA A 321 0.11 -6.51 27.86
C ALA A 321 1.06 -6.68 26.67
N MET A 322 1.95 -5.70 26.46
CA MET A 322 2.98 -5.75 25.41
C MET A 322 3.92 -6.94 25.57
N ARG A 323 4.40 -7.22 26.79
CA ARG A 323 5.32 -8.36 27.06
C ARG A 323 4.66 -9.72 26.95
N THR A 324 3.33 -9.78 27.01
CA THR A 324 2.55 -11.01 26.87
C THR A 324 2.09 -11.23 25.41
N GLU A 325 2.23 -10.21 24.56
CA GLU A 325 1.90 -10.23 23.15
C GLU A 325 3.01 -10.94 22.36
N SER A 326 2.74 -12.15 21.86
CA SER A 326 3.72 -13.00 21.16
C SER A 326 3.99 -12.59 19.70
N SER A 327 3.45 -11.45 19.26
CA SER A 327 3.44 -11.00 17.85
C SER A 327 4.01 -9.60 17.64
N LEU A 328 4.88 -9.13 18.54
CA LEU A 328 5.58 -7.86 18.31
C LEU A 328 6.55 -7.99 17.14
N GLU A 329 6.54 -6.99 16.25
CA GLU A 329 7.46 -6.93 15.12
C GLU A 329 8.92 -6.87 15.61
N PRO A 330 9.87 -7.57 14.98
CA PRO A 330 11.27 -7.60 15.40
C PRO A 330 11.91 -6.21 15.55
N ASP A 331 11.53 -5.26 14.69
CA ASP A 331 12.04 -3.88 14.73
C ASP A 331 11.57 -3.13 15.98
N ILE A 332 10.32 -3.34 16.40
CA ILE A 332 9.76 -2.77 17.64
C ILE A 332 10.48 -3.37 18.86
N VAL A 333 10.79 -4.67 18.83
CA VAL A 333 11.54 -5.35 19.90
C VAL A 333 12.98 -4.83 20.01
N ALA A 334 13.65 -4.61 18.88
CA ALA A 334 15.00 -4.05 18.85
C ALA A 334 15.03 -2.60 19.36
N GLU A 335 14.05 -1.78 18.96
CA GLU A 335 13.92 -0.39 19.42
C GLU A 335 13.60 -0.31 20.92
N LEU A 336 12.69 -1.15 21.41
CA LEU A 336 12.40 -1.31 22.85
C LEU A 336 13.65 -1.67 23.64
N GLY A 337 14.43 -2.64 23.17
CA GLY A 337 15.66 -3.06 23.84
C GLY A 337 16.68 -1.93 23.99
N SER A 338 16.82 -1.09 22.96
CA SER A 338 17.69 0.09 23.00
C SER A 338 17.20 1.13 24.02
N LEU A 339 15.90 1.46 23.99
CA LEU A 339 15.31 2.49 24.85
C LEU A 339 15.20 2.06 26.33
N GLU A 340 14.91 0.79 26.61
CA GLU A 340 14.85 0.25 27.98
C GLU A 340 16.22 0.12 28.65
N THR A 341 17.32 0.20 27.89
CA THR A 341 18.68 0.11 28.41
C THR A 341 19.07 1.34 29.26
N ASP A 342 18.46 2.51 29.01
CA ASP A 342 18.70 3.71 29.82
C ASP A 342 17.70 3.85 30.99
N PRO A 343 18.14 3.73 32.26
CA PRO A 343 17.27 3.86 33.42
C PRO A 343 16.69 5.28 33.61
N ARG A 344 17.23 6.32 32.96
CA ARG A 344 16.68 7.69 33.01
C ARG A 344 15.41 7.79 32.17
N VAL A 345 15.47 7.27 30.94
CA VAL A 345 14.35 7.20 29.99
C VAL A 345 13.18 6.41 30.60
N VAL A 346 13.45 5.21 31.13
CA VAL A 346 12.43 4.38 31.80
C VAL A 346 11.82 5.07 33.04
N ARG A 347 12.63 5.81 33.80
CA ARG A 347 12.12 6.55 34.98
C ARG A 347 11.26 7.75 34.61
N GLN A 348 11.56 8.45 33.53
CA GLN A 348 10.73 9.55 33.04
C GLN A 348 9.36 9.03 32.58
N VAL A 349 9.31 7.93 31.82
CA VAL A 349 8.04 7.33 31.38
C VAL A 349 7.18 6.86 32.55
N ASN A 350 7.78 6.22 33.56
CA ASN A 350 7.05 5.78 34.76
C ASN A 350 6.54 6.93 35.65
N ARG A 351 6.99 8.16 35.41
CA ARG A 351 6.57 9.36 36.17
C ARG A 351 5.72 10.31 35.35
N LEU A 352 5.34 9.95 34.12
CA LEU A 352 4.51 10.78 33.25
C LEU A 352 3.19 11.14 33.94
N SER A 353 2.94 12.44 34.07
CA SER A 353 1.71 13.04 34.58
C SER A 353 1.67 14.51 34.19
N ARG A 354 0.49 15.16 34.20
CA ARG A 354 0.40 16.61 33.97
C ARG A 354 1.15 17.44 35.02
N ALA A 355 1.48 16.87 36.17
CA ALA A 355 2.27 17.53 37.22
C ALA A 355 3.78 17.53 36.94
N THR A 356 4.25 16.69 36.01
CA THR A 356 5.67 16.50 35.71
C THR A 356 6.07 16.94 34.31
N VAL A 357 5.11 17.04 33.38
CA VAL A 357 5.33 17.36 31.97
C VAL A 357 4.20 18.28 31.51
N GLU A 358 4.53 19.51 31.11
CA GLU A 358 3.55 20.46 30.56
C GLU A 358 3.58 20.47 29.02
N THR A 359 4.76 20.31 28.43
CA THR A 359 4.98 20.35 26.98
C THR A 359 5.89 19.21 26.49
N VAL A 360 5.96 19.00 25.17
CA VAL A 360 6.82 17.98 24.55
C VAL A 360 8.30 18.23 24.85
N ASP A 361 8.69 19.48 25.03
CA ASP A 361 10.07 19.90 25.31
C ASP A 361 10.53 19.56 26.74
N ASP A 362 9.60 19.24 27.65
CA ASP A 362 9.92 18.81 29.02
C ASP A 362 10.32 17.33 29.11
N LEU A 363 10.24 16.59 28.00
CA LEU A 363 10.49 15.15 27.92
C LEU A 363 11.66 14.85 26.97
N GLU A 364 12.55 13.93 27.35
CA GLU A 364 13.59 13.47 26.43
C GLU A 364 12.94 12.78 25.22
N PRO A 365 13.41 13.01 23.97
CA PRO A 365 12.84 12.40 22.77
C PRO A 365 12.75 10.87 22.84
N GLU A 366 13.71 10.24 23.51
CA GLU A 366 13.76 8.80 23.79
C GLU A 366 12.67 8.37 24.76
N ALA A 367 12.36 9.18 25.78
CA ALA A 367 11.29 8.91 26.73
C ALA A 367 9.91 9.10 26.11
N TYR A 368 9.75 10.09 25.22
CA TYR A 368 8.53 10.27 24.44
C TYR A 368 8.27 9.06 23.53
N ARG A 369 9.31 8.59 22.80
CA ARG A 369 9.22 7.38 21.97
C ARG A 369 8.88 6.14 22.79
N LEU A 370 9.54 5.94 23.93
CA LEU A 370 9.25 4.80 24.80
C LEU A 370 7.81 4.83 25.34
N ALA A 371 7.28 6.01 25.68
CA ALA A 371 5.89 6.16 26.10
C ALA A 371 4.89 5.78 25.00
N ILE A 372 5.14 6.17 23.74
CA ILE A 372 4.33 5.76 22.60
C ILE A 372 4.35 4.23 22.45
N LEU A 373 5.54 3.61 22.44
CA LEU A 373 5.66 2.16 22.24
C LEU A 373 4.94 1.36 23.34
N TYR A 374 5.02 1.81 24.59
CA TYR A 374 4.31 1.18 25.70
C TYR A 374 2.79 1.33 25.60
N LEU A 375 2.29 2.56 25.39
CA LEU A 375 0.88 2.89 25.60
C LEU A 375 0.03 2.76 24.34
N ILE A 376 0.63 2.97 23.17
CA ILE A 376 -0.08 3.08 21.90
C ILE A 376 0.21 1.86 21.05
N HIS A 377 -0.85 1.21 20.58
CA HIS A 377 -0.75 0.12 19.61
C HIS A 377 -0.67 0.66 18.19
N ARG A 378 -1.45 1.70 17.87
CA ARG A 378 -1.41 2.36 16.56
C ARG A 378 -1.89 3.80 16.64
N ILE A 379 -1.36 4.67 15.78
CA ILE A 379 -1.90 6.01 15.54
C ILE A 379 -2.38 6.04 14.09
N TYR A 380 -3.65 6.39 13.91
CA TYR A 380 -4.22 6.66 12.60
C TYR A 380 -4.28 8.17 12.41
N VAL A 381 -3.72 8.64 11.29
CA VAL A 381 -3.85 10.03 10.86
C VAL A 381 -4.88 10.07 9.73
N GLY A 382 -6.04 10.64 10.03
CA GLY A 382 -7.16 10.85 9.14
C GLY A 382 -6.92 11.99 8.15
N GLY A 383 -7.95 12.30 7.37
CA GLY A 383 -7.86 13.33 6.34
C GLY A 383 -7.58 14.72 6.95
N PRO A 384 -6.77 15.56 6.27
CA PRO A 384 -6.38 16.89 6.74
C PRO A 384 -7.53 17.85 7.09
N SER A 385 -8.74 17.53 6.66
CA SER A 385 -9.94 18.35 6.77
C SER A 385 -10.73 18.15 8.08
N LEU A 386 -10.33 17.22 8.95
CA LEU A 386 -11.00 16.98 10.24
C LEU A 386 -10.42 17.89 11.35
N PRO A 387 -11.10 18.12 12.48
CA PRO A 387 -10.47 18.66 13.69
C PRO A 387 -9.30 17.78 14.15
N LEU A 388 -8.25 18.32 14.79
CA LEU A 388 -7.04 17.55 15.17
C LEU A 388 -7.36 16.29 16.00
N ASP A 389 -8.41 16.37 16.82
CA ASP A 389 -8.92 15.28 17.65
C ASP A 389 -9.69 14.19 16.89
N GLU A 390 -10.15 14.50 15.69
CA GLU A 390 -10.75 13.57 14.73
C GLU A 390 -9.75 13.14 13.65
N GLN A 391 -8.70 13.95 13.39
CA GLN A 391 -7.57 13.60 12.53
C GLN A 391 -6.69 12.55 13.20
N VAL A 392 -6.36 12.69 14.48
CA VAL A 392 -5.42 11.79 15.15
C VAL A 392 -6.17 10.83 16.05
N ARG A 393 -6.44 9.63 15.52
CA ARG A 393 -7.06 8.54 16.28
C ARG A 393 -5.98 7.64 16.88
N ILE A 394 -5.88 7.65 18.20
CA ILE A 394 -4.97 6.81 18.97
C ILE A 394 -5.70 5.50 19.31
N VAL A 395 -5.15 4.38 18.85
CA VAL A 395 -5.53 3.04 19.32
C VAL A 395 -4.59 2.67 20.45
N TRP A 396 -5.12 2.73 21.67
CA TRP A 396 -4.40 2.35 22.88
C TRP A 396 -4.13 0.84 22.90
N ARG A 397 -2.97 0.46 23.45
CA ARG A 397 -2.64 -0.94 23.67
C ARG A 397 -3.58 -1.61 24.68
N ILE A 398 -4.05 -0.85 25.65
CA ILE A 398 -5.15 -1.25 26.53
C ILE A 398 -6.37 -0.40 26.18
N PRO A 399 -7.47 -1.03 25.71
CA PRO A 399 -8.70 -0.32 25.38
C PRO A 399 -9.23 0.51 26.55
N GLU A 400 -9.89 1.62 26.23
CA GLU A 400 -10.54 2.43 27.25
C GLU A 400 -11.73 1.67 27.88
N PRO A 401 -11.96 1.80 29.20
CA PRO A 401 -13.10 1.18 29.85
C PRO A 401 -14.39 1.72 29.22
N THR A 402 -15.18 0.82 28.63
CA THR A 402 -16.45 1.18 27.99
C THR A 402 -17.42 1.73 29.03
N THR A 403 -17.84 2.99 28.84
CA THR A 403 -18.91 3.56 29.67
C THR A 403 -20.21 2.82 29.35
N PRO A 404 -20.90 2.21 30.33
CA PRO A 404 -22.08 1.41 30.04
C PRO A 404 -23.21 2.28 29.48
N VAL A 405 -23.63 1.99 28.25
CA VAL A 405 -24.76 2.63 27.57
C VAL A 405 -26.04 2.37 28.37
N SER A 406 -26.60 3.41 28.95
CA SER A 406 -27.92 3.41 29.59
C SER A 406 -29.00 3.06 28.56
N ARG A 407 -29.60 1.88 28.69
CA ARG A 407 -30.73 1.45 27.87
C ARG A 407 -31.94 2.39 28.09
N PRO A 408 -32.60 2.88 27.03
CA PRO A 408 -33.84 3.63 27.17
C PRO A 408 -34.97 2.69 27.64
N ARG A 409 -35.81 3.19 28.55
CA ARG A 409 -37.05 2.57 29.00
C ARG A 409 -38.21 2.87 28.07
#